data_AF-A0A4P9YVZ3-F1
#
_entry.id   AF-A0A4P9YVZ3-F1
#
_cell.length_a   1.000
_cell.length_b   1.000
_cell.length_c   1.000
_cell.angle_alpha   90.00
_cell.angle_beta   90.00
_cell.angle_gamma   90.00
#
_symmetry.space_group_name_H-M   'P 1'
#
loop_
_entity.id
_entity.type
_entity.pdbx_description
1 polymer ?
#
loop_
_entity_poly.entity_id
_entity_poly.type
_entity_poly.pdbx_seq_one_letter_code
_entity_poly.pdbx_strand_id
1 'polypeptide(L)' 'MPPKGTWSPASNLSTLLISIRLLLANPNPEDPLLADVAREYMQQRSVYLHKAAAFTQQYAMKSTGTSDEAA' A
#
# COMPACT_ATOMS: atom_id res chain seq x y z
N MET A 1 17.34 17.70 -6.05
CA MET A 1 16.02 18.20 -6.50
C MET A 1 14.99 17.14 -6.15
N PRO A 2 13.83 17.48 -5.58
CA PRO A 2 12.77 16.49 -5.41
C PRO A 2 12.35 15.95 -6.78
N PRO A 3 12.00 14.66 -6.89
CA PRO A 3 11.54 14.09 -8.15
C PRO A 3 10.32 14.86 -8.65
N LYS A 4 10.36 15.25 -9.93
CA LYS A 4 9.21 15.85 -10.61
C LYS A 4 8.20 14.72 -10.84
N GLY A 5 7.26 14.55 -9.92
CA GLY A 5 6.21 13.55 -10.04
C GLY A 5 5.45 13.68 -11.37
N THR A 6 4.76 12.63 -11.77
CA THR A 6 4.08 12.53 -13.07
C THR A 6 2.66 13.07 -13.08
N TRP A 7 2.28 13.87 -12.08
CA TRP A 7 0.92 14.40 -11.98
C TRP A 7 0.63 15.40 -13.11
N SER A 8 -0.57 15.31 -13.69
CA SER A 8 -1.07 16.24 -14.70
C SER A 8 -2.52 16.65 -14.41
N PRO A 9 -2.98 17.83 -14.87
CA PRO A 9 -4.38 18.28 -14.68
C PRO A 9 -5.44 17.35 -15.31
N ALA A 10 -5.04 16.49 -16.26
CA ALA A 10 -5.92 15.50 -16.88
C ALA A 10 -6.15 14.25 -16.01
N SER A 11 -5.36 14.07 -14.95
CA SER A 11 -5.48 12.94 -14.04
C SER A 11 -6.72 13.11 -13.15
N ASN A 12 -7.67 12.19 -13.26
CA ASN A 12 -8.85 12.18 -12.40
C ASN A 12 -8.68 11.25 -11.17
N LEU A 13 -9.59 11.40 -10.21
CA LEU A 13 -9.56 10.65 -8.95
C LEU A 13 -9.58 9.13 -9.17
N SER A 14 -10.40 8.63 -10.09
CA SER A 14 -10.49 7.19 -10.39
C SER A 14 -9.16 6.64 -10.92
N THR A 15 -8.54 7.35 -11.87
CA THR A 15 -7.22 6.97 -12.39
C THR A 15 -6.15 6.98 -11.31
N LEU A 16 -6.19 7.97 -10.41
CA LEU A 16 -5.26 8.04 -9.28
C LEU A 16 -5.43 6.87 -8.31
N LEU A 17 -6.66 6.54 -7.93
CA LEU A 17 -6.96 5.41 -7.05
C LEU A 17 -6.56 4.06 -7.69
N ILE A 18 -6.75 3.90 -9.00
CA ILE A 18 -6.27 2.73 -9.74
C ILE A 18 -4.74 2.66 -9.69
N SER A 19 -4.04 3.77 -9.90
CA SER A 19 -2.58 3.83 -9.81
C SER A 19 -2.08 3.41 -8.41
N ILE A 20 -2.72 3.88 -7.33
CA ILE A 20 -2.40 3.47 -5.96
C ILE A 20 -2.62 1.97 -5.77
N ARG A 21 -3.76 1.41 -6.23
CA ARG A 21 -4.02 -0.04 -6.15
C ARG A 21 -2.98 -0.87 -6.91
N LEU A 22 -2.57 -0.40 -8.08
CA LEU A 22 -1.53 -1.06 -8.88
C LEU A 22 -0.18 -1.06 -8.17
N LEU A 23 0.18 0.05 -7.51
CA LEU A 23 1.42 0.14 -6.72
C LEU A 23 1.39 -0.80 -5.50
N LEU A 24 0.24 -0.92 -4.83
CA LEU A 24 0.07 -1.87 -3.73
C LEU A 24 0.19 -3.32 -4.19
N ALA A 25 -0.35 -3.65 -5.37
CA ALA A 25 -0.24 -4.99 -5.95
C ALA A 25 1.17 -5.30 -6.47
N ASN A 26 1.85 -4.30 -7.03
CA ASN A 26 3.17 -4.41 -7.66
C ASN A 26 4.11 -3.29 -7.15
N PRO A 27 4.70 -3.45 -5.96
CA PRO A 27 5.68 -2.48 -5.44
C PRO A 27 6.86 -2.28 -6.39
N ASN A 28 7.39 -1.06 -6.46
CA ASN A 28 8.59 -0.73 -7.25
C ASN A 28 9.85 -0.68 -6.35
N PRO A 29 10.70 -1.72 -6.34
CA PRO A 29 11.90 -1.73 -5.49
C PRO A 29 13.05 -0.85 -6.01
N GLU A 30 13.04 -0.45 -7.29
CA GLU A 30 14.09 0.37 -7.91
C GLU A 30 13.98 1.86 -7.53
N ASP A 31 12.79 2.29 -7.11
CA ASP A 31 12.52 3.63 -6.59
C ASP A 31 11.75 3.56 -5.27
N PRO A 32 12.39 3.12 -4.18
CA PRO A 32 11.71 2.87 -2.93
C PRO A 32 11.62 4.13 -2.07
N LEU A 33 10.48 4.31 -1.40
CA LEU A 33 10.37 5.33 -0.36
C LEU A 33 11.20 4.96 0.89
N LEU A 34 11.24 3.68 1.24
CA LEU A 34 11.97 3.11 2.37
C LEU A 34 12.92 2.01 1.87
N ALA A 35 14.22 2.29 1.90
CA ALA A 35 15.23 1.40 1.33
C ALA A 35 15.35 0.05 2.04
N ASP A 36 15.10 0.00 3.35
CA ASP A 36 15.09 -1.22 4.14
C ASP A 36 13.91 -2.14 3.80
N VAL A 37 12.70 -1.57 3.64
CA VAL A 37 11.52 -2.32 3.21
C VAL A 37 11.70 -2.86 1.80
N ALA A 38 12.34 -2.09 0.91
CA ALA A 38 12.64 -2.56 -0.45
C ALA A 38 13.66 -3.71 -0.47
N ARG A 39 14.72 -3.63 0.35
CA ARG A 39 15.65 -4.75 0.52
C ARG A 39 14.94 -6.00 1.05
N GLU A 40 14.06 -5.85 2.04
CA GLU A 40 13.26 -6.96 2.56
C GLU A 40 12.33 -7.54 1.49
N TYR A 41 11.68 -6.71 0.69
CA TYR A 41 10.84 -7.12 -0.45
C TYR A 41 11.62 -7.95 -1.49
N MET A 42 12.85 -7.54 -1.80
CA MET A 42 13.71 -8.20 -2.80
C MET A 42 14.39 -9.47 -2.26
N GLN A 43 14.86 -9.46 -1.01
CA GLN A 43 15.72 -10.51 -0.46
C GLN A 43 14.97 -11.49 0.46
N GLN A 44 13.88 -11.06 1.09
CA GLN A 44 13.16 -11.81 2.13
C GLN A 44 11.64 -11.74 1.91
N ARG A 45 11.19 -12.16 0.73
CA ARG A 45 9.80 -11.98 0.29
C ARG A 45 8.75 -12.55 1.24
N SER A 46 9.02 -13.69 1.89
CA SER A 46 8.11 -14.28 2.88
C SER A 46 7.93 -13.41 4.12
N VAL A 47 9.02 -12.83 4.65
CA VAL A 47 9.01 -11.92 5.79
C VAL A 47 8.25 -10.65 5.45
N TYR A 48 8.52 -10.07 4.28
CA TYR A 48 7.79 -8.91 3.77
C TYR A 48 6.28 -9.17 3.72
N LEU A 49 5.85 -10.29 3.11
CA LEU A 49 4.43 -10.63 2.99
C LEU A 49 3.77 -10.83 4.36
N HIS A 50 4.45 -11.47 5.30
CA HIS A 50 3.94 -11.66 6.66
C HIS A 50 3.74 -10.32 7.37
N LYS A 51 4.73 -9.42 7.31
CA LYS A 51 4.63 -8.07 7.90
C LYS A 51 3.56 -7.23 7.21
N ALA A 52 3.48 -7.26 5.88
CA ALA A 52 2.45 -6.55 5.12
C ALA A 52 1.03 -7.01 5.51
N ALA A 53 0.83 -8.32 5.70
CA ALA A 53 -0.44 -8.86 6.19
C ALA A 53 -0.76 -8.41 7.61
N ALA A 54 0.22 -8.45 8.53
CA ALA A 54 0.06 -7.97 9.90
C ALA A 54 -0.28 -6.48 9.96
N PHE A 55 0.38 -5.63 9.16
CA PHE A 55 0.07 -4.21 9.06
C PHE A 55 -1.32 -3.97 8.48
N THR A 56 -1.71 -4.74 7.46
CA THR A 56 -3.06 -4.65 6.89
C THR A 56 -4.12 -4.98 7.94
N GLN A 57 -3.91 -6.06 8.71
CA GLN A 57 -4.78 -6.44 9.84
C GLN A 57 -4.85 -5.34 10.90
N GLN A 58 -3.74 -4.72 11.25
CA GLN A 58 -3.69 -3.72 12.31
C GLN A 58 -4.31 -2.37 11.92
N TYR A 59 -4.07 -1.90 10.70
CA TYR A 59 -4.36 -0.51 10.31
C TYR A 59 -5.44 -0.37 9.23
N ALA A 60 -5.70 -1.41 8.44
CA ALA A 60 -6.60 -1.35 7.29
C ALA A 60 -7.83 -2.27 7.40
N MET A 61 -7.81 -3.24 8.31
CA MET A 61 -9.01 -3.97 8.72
C MET A 61 -9.69 -3.20 9.86
N LYS A 62 -10.91 -2.73 9.61
CA LYS A 62 -11.78 -2.29 10.71
C LYS A 62 -12.21 -3.55 11.46
N SER A 63 -12.12 -3.56 12.80
CA SER A 63 -12.97 -4.43 13.59
C SER A 63 -14.40 -3.98 13.30
N THR A 64 -15.12 -4.73 12.48
CA THR A 64 -16.57 -4.60 12.40
C THR A 64 -17.10 -4.97 13.77
N GLY A 65 -17.24 -3.98 14.65
CA GLY A 65 -18.00 -4.13 15.88
C GLY A 65 -19.40 -4.52 15.48
N THR A 66 -19.72 -5.80 15.62
CA THR A 66 -21.04 -6.26 16.00
C THR A 66 -21.39 -5.55 17.30
N SER A 67 -22.03 -4.40 17.16
CA SER A 67 -22.77 -3.74 18.23
C SER A 67 -24.21 -3.68 17.75
N ASP A 68 -24.98 -4.65 18.23
CA ASP A 68 -26.41 -4.63 18.49
C ASP A 68 -27.35 -4.01 17.44
N GLU A 69 -28.06 -4.89 16.74
CA GLU A 69 -29.49 -4.65 16.46
C GLU A 69 -30.26 -5.97 16.65
N ALA A 70 -30.39 -6.34 17.92
CA ALA A 70 -31.49 -7.15 18.41
C ALA A 70 -32.45 -6.19 19.14
N ALA A 71 -33.40 -5.62 18.40
CA ALA A 71 -34.68 -5.10 18.88
C ALA A 71 -35.64 -4.94 17.70
#